data_AF-A0A1F9NDW2-F1
#
_entry.id   AF-A0A1F9NDW2-F1
#
_cell.length_a   1.000
_cell.length_b   1.000
_cell.length_c   1.000
_cell.angle_alpha   90.00
_cell.angle_beta   90.00
_cell.angle_gamma   90.00
#
_symmetry.space_group_name_H-M   'P 1'
#
loop_
_entity.id
_entity.type
_entity.pdbx_description
1 polymer ?
#
loop_
_entity_poly.entity_id
_entity_poly.type
_entity_poly.pdbx_seq_one_letter_code
_entity_poly.pdbx_strand_id
1 'polypeptide(L)'
;MVGAGGVLTEIYNDTAFRLAPCSIIDATDMIDELVLAPVFNNFRGLTLDKHKLALAISHISQLAHDLGDRLNQLDINPIVFSKGEWIALDVKVVLEPNNCKVPACA
;
A
#
# COMPACT_ATOMS: atom_id res chain seq x y z
N MET A 1 -1.25 5.41 -2.60
CA MET A 1 -1.71 6.08 -1.37
C MET A 1 -1.30 5.19 -0.21
N VAL A 2 -0.76 5.77 0.86
CA VAL A 2 -0.57 5.10 2.14
C VAL A 2 -1.31 5.93 3.18
N GLY A 3 -2.00 5.29 4.10
CA GLY A 3 -2.67 5.96 5.21
C GLY A 3 -2.62 5.07 6.44
N ALA A 4 -2.63 5.69 7.61
CA ALA A 4 -2.77 4.93 8.84
C ALA A 4 -4.22 4.41 8.97
N GLY A 5 -4.44 3.22 9.53
CA GLY A 5 -5.79 2.68 9.74
C GLY A 5 -6.41 3.10 11.08
N GLY A 6 -7.73 3.11 11.17
CA GLY A 6 -8.48 3.28 12.41
C GLY A 6 -9.18 4.63 12.58
N VAL A 7 -9.90 4.78 13.71
CA VAL A 7 -10.80 5.92 13.97
C VAL A 7 -10.09 7.28 13.94
N LEU A 8 -8.83 7.33 14.34
CA LEU A 8 -8.06 8.58 14.35
C LEU A 8 -7.77 9.09 12.94
N THR A 9 -7.65 8.21 11.95
CA THR A 9 -7.37 8.60 10.55
C THR A 9 -8.52 9.37 9.93
N GLU A 10 -9.78 8.99 10.22
CA GLU A 10 -10.97 9.68 9.71
C GLU A 10 -11.05 11.13 10.19
N ILE A 11 -10.46 11.42 11.35
CA ILE A 11 -10.43 12.76 11.93
C ILE A 11 -9.30 13.60 11.33
N TYR A 12 -8.14 12.99 11.08
CA TYR A 12 -6.91 13.70 10.68
C TYR A 12 -6.61 13.67 9.17
N ASN A 13 -7.34 12.90 8.37
CA ASN A 13 -7.02 12.63 6.95
C ASN A 13 -5.56 12.19 6.75
N ASP A 14 -5.10 11.29 7.62
CA ASP A 14 -3.69 10.88 7.72
C ASP A 14 -3.26 9.99 6.55
N THR A 15 -2.89 10.63 5.43
CA THR A 15 -2.58 9.99 4.15
C THR A 15 -1.42 10.67 3.44
N ALA A 16 -0.63 9.87 2.72
CA ALA A 16 0.45 10.30 1.85
C ALA A 16 0.30 9.70 0.44
N PHE A 17 0.73 10.46 -0.56
CA PHE A 17 0.60 10.10 -1.98
C PHE A 17 1.93 10.20 -2.71
N ARG A 18 2.16 9.25 -3.62
CA ARG A 18 3.24 9.24 -4.62
C ARG A 18 2.71 8.61 -5.90
N LEU A 19 3.35 8.94 -7.02
CA LEU A 19 3.12 8.26 -8.29
C LEU A 19 3.82 6.90 -8.28
N ALA A 20 3.22 5.92 -8.95
CA ALA A 20 3.84 4.62 -9.18
C ALA A 20 4.72 4.66 -10.45
N PRO A 21 5.85 3.95 -10.48
CA PRO A 21 6.44 3.19 -9.38
C PRO A 21 7.16 4.12 -8.38
N CYS A 22 7.09 3.81 -7.08
CA CYS A 22 7.84 4.52 -6.05
C CYS A 22 8.98 3.66 -5.48
N SER A 23 10.11 4.30 -5.18
CA SER A 23 11.26 3.64 -4.54
C SER A 23 10.99 3.33 -3.06
N ILE A 24 11.88 2.56 -2.43
CA ILE A 24 11.84 2.32 -0.99
C ILE A 24 12.06 3.62 -0.21
N ILE A 25 12.86 4.55 -0.76
CA ILE A 25 13.09 5.87 -0.16
C ILE A 25 11.78 6.67 -0.19
N ASP A 26 11.13 6.75 -1.35
CA ASP A 26 9.83 7.42 -1.47
C ASP A 26 8.79 6.81 -0.53
N ALA A 27 8.75 5.48 -0.42
CA ALA A 27 7.84 4.78 0.48
C ALA A 27 8.14 5.04 1.96
N THR A 28 9.42 5.19 2.32
CA THR A 28 9.83 5.57 3.68
C THR A 28 9.37 6.99 3.98
N ASP A 29 9.60 7.93 3.06
CA ASP A 29 9.14 9.32 3.20
C ASP A 29 7.61 9.39 3.34
N MET A 30 6.87 8.61 2.55
CA MET A 30 5.41 8.50 2.69
C MET A 30 4.97 8.03 4.07
N ILE A 31 5.68 7.08 4.68
CA ILE A 31 5.37 6.60 6.04
C ILE A 31 5.68 7.70 7.07
N ASP A 32 6.79 8.41 6.89
CA ASP A 32 7.24 9.48 7.79
C ASP A 32 6.39 10.76 7.69
N GLU A 33 5.67 10.96 6.58
CA GLU A 33 4.67 12.01 6.39
C GLU A 33 3.39 11.78 7.20
N LEU A 34 3.13 10.55 7.67
CA LEU A 34 1.94 10.24 8.44
C LEU A 34 1.99 10.89 9.84
N VAL A 35 0.86 11.41 10.30
CA VAL A 35 0.66 11.88 11.68
C VAL A 35 0.99 10.76 12.67
N LEU A 36 0.68 9.50 12.33
CA LEU A 36 0.99 8.33 13.14
C LEU A 36 2.42 7.79 12.98
N ALA A 37 3.29 8.39 12.16
CA ALA A 37 4.70 7.99 12.02
C ALA A 37 5.48 7.83 13.36
N PRO A 38 5.21 8.60 14.44
CA PRO A 38 5.87 8.39 15.73
C PRO A 38 5.66 6.99 16.33
N VAL A 39 4.65 6.22 15.90
CA VAL A 39 4.42 4.85 16.37
C VAL A 39 5.60 3.91 16.05
N PHE A 40 6.35 4.21 14.99
CA PHE A 40 7.55 3.47 14.60
C PHE A 40 8.75 3.74 15.54
N ASN A 41 8.67 4.74 16.42
CA ASN A 41 9.73 5.11 17.38
C ASN A 41 9.50 4.48 18.77
N ASN A 42 9.32 3.15 18.82
CA ASN A 42 9.13 2.37 20.07
C ASN A 42 7.91 2.78 20.91
N PHE A 43 6.74 2.88 20.28
CA PHE A 43 5.49 3.14 21.01
C PHE A 43 5.04 1.91 21.80
N ARG A 44 4.85 2.05 23.12
CA ARG A 44 4.41 0.97 24.04
C ARG A 44 5.24 -0.33 23.97
N GLY A 45 6.53 -0.22 23.68
CA GLY A 45 7.43 -1.39 23.58
C GLY A 45 7.24 -2.21 22.31
N LEU A 46 6.44 -1.72 21.35
CA LEU A 46 6.34 -2.30 20.01
C LEU A 46 7.37 -1.64 19.10
N THR A 47 8.22 -2.47 18.49
CA THR A 47 9.15 -2.04 17.44
C THR A 47 8.57 -2.52 16.11
N LEU A 48 7.88 -1.61 15.42
CA LEU A 48 7.35 -1.89 14.10
C LEU A 48 8.47 -1.82 13.07
N ASP A 49 8.55 -2.81 12.18
CA ASP A 49 9.57 -2.84 11.13
C ASP A 49 9.20 -1.91 9.98
N LYS A 50 9.58 -0.63 10.09
CA LYS A 50 9.30 0.39 9.06
C LYS A 50 9.88 0.01 7.69
N HIS A 51 11.09 -0.55 7.68
CA HIS A 51 11.79 -0.89 6.45
C HIS A 51 11.05 -1.98 5.67
N LYS A 52 10.57 -3.03 6.35
CA LYS A 52 9.74 -4.07 5.69
C LYS A 52 8.44 -3.50 5.11
N LEU A 53 7.81 -2.55 5.79
CA LEU A 53 6.61 -1.89 5.26
C LEU A 53 6.92 -1.06 4.01
N ALA A 54 7.99 -0.26 4.03
CA ALA A 54 8.44 0.52 2.88
C ALA A 54 8.79 -0.37 1.67
N LEU A 55 9.46 -1.51 1.93
CA LEU A 55 9.76 -2.51 0.90
C LEU A 55 8.48 -3.08 0.27
N ALA A 56 7.48 -3.43 1.09
CA ALA A 56 6.20 -3.92 0.59
C ALA A 56 5.49 -2.87 -0.29
N ILE A 57 5.43 -1.61 0.16
CA ILE A 57 4.83 -0.50 -0.59
C ILE A 57 5.52 -0.33 -1.95
N SER A 58 6.85 -0.32 -1.98
CA SER A 58 7.62 -0.19 -3.23
C SER A 58 7.36 -1.35 -4.19
N HIS A 59 7.34 -2.60 -3.70
CA HIS A 59 7.02 -3.77 -4.53
C HIS A 59 5.58 -3.76 -5.07
N ILE A 60 4.60 -3.36 -4.25
CA ILE A 60 3.21 -3.23 -4.69
C ILE A 60 3.09 -2.12 -5.74
N SER A 61 3.81 -1.01 -5.54
CA SER A 61 3.85 0.07 -6.51
C SER A 61 4.46 -0.37 -7.85
N GLN A 62 5.51 -1.20 -7.83
CA GLN A 62 6.09 -1.77 -9.03
C GLN A 62 5.12 -2.75 -9.71
N LEU A 63 4.46 -3.62 -8.94
CA LEU A 63 3.44 -4.53 -9.46
C LEU A 63 2.31 -3.76 -10.16
N ALA A 64 1.82 -2.68 -9.55
CA ALA A 64 0.78 -1.85 -10.14
C ALA A 64 1.24 -1.20 -11.46
N HIS A 65 2.49 -0.74 -11.52
CA HIS A 65 3.09 -0.20 -12.73
C HIS A 65 3.22 -1.26 -13.83
N ASP A 66 3.70 -2.45 -13.49
CA ASP A 66 3.91 -3.55 -14.45
C ASP A 66 2.59 -4.09 -15.03
N LEU A 67 1.50 -4.04 -14.25
CA LEU A 67 0.16 -4.40 -14.73
C LEU A 67 -0.41 -3.35 -15.69
N GLY A 68 0.05 -2.10 -15.61
CA GLY A 68 -0.34 -0.99 -16.47
C GLY A 68 -1.86 -0.85 -16.59
N ASP A 69 -2.33 -0.64 -17.82
CA ASP A 69 -3.76 -0.43 -18.15
C ASP A 69 -4.67 -1.61 -17.79
N ARG A 70 -4.14 -2.77 -17.39
CA ARG A 70 -4.95 -3.91 -16.96
C ARG A 70 -5.47 -3.74 -15.54
N LEU A 71 -4.79 -2.94 -14.71
CA LEU A 71 -5.16 -2.73 -13.32
C LEU A 71 -5.99 -1.45 -13.19
N ASN A 72 -7.26 -1.60 -12.81
CA ASN A 72 -8.11 -0.46 -12.50
C ASN A 72 -7.88 0.03 -11.06
N GLN A 73 -7.84 -0.90 -10.10
CA GLN A 73 -7.66 -0.58 -8.68
C GLN A 73 -6.97 -1.72 -7.94
N LEU A 74 -6.06 -1.38 -7.03
CA LEU A 74 -5.50 -2.29 -6.03
C LEU A 74 -5.63 -1.61 -4.66
N ASP A 75 -6.29 -2.27 -3.73
CA ASP A 75 -6.52 -1.79 -2.38
C ASP A 75 -6.16 -2.87 -1.38
N ILE A 76 -5.27 -2.55 -0.43
CA ILE A 76 -4.83 -3.46 0.63
C ILE A 76 -5.19 -2.81 1.95
N ASN A 77 -6.25 -3.32 2.57
CA ASN A 77 -6.76 -2.80 3.82
C ASN A 77 -7.59 -3.89 4.51
N PRO A 78 -7.26 -4.32 5.74
CA PRO A 78 -6.20 -3.80 6.60
C PRO A 78 -4.86 -4.50 6.43
N ILE A 79 -3.78 -3.75 6.69
CA ILE A 79 -2.43 -4.28 6.94
C ILE A 79 -2.17 -4.19 8.45
N VAL A 80 -1.74 -5.29 9.06
CA VAL A 80 -1.45 -5.38 10.50
C VAL A 80 -0.04 -5.86 10.76
N PHE A 81 0.58 -5.37 11.83
CA PHE A 81 1.84 -5.92 12.32
C PHE A 81 1.58 -6.94 13.41
N SER A 82 2.07 -8.18 13.24
CA SER A 82 1.93 -9.25 14.22
C SER A 82 3.15 -10.15 14.19
N LYS A 83 3.63 -10.55 15.37
CA LYS A 83 4.77 -11.47 15.54
C LYS A 83 6.03 -11.08 14.73
N GLY A 84 6.29 -9.79 14.56
CA GLY A 84 7.47 -9.29 13.85
C GLY A 84 7.31 -9.13 12.33
N GLU A 85 6.10 -9.36 11.80
CA GLU A 85 5.82 -9.29 10.35
C GLU A 85 4.62 -8.40 10.04
N TRP A 86 4.63 -7.79 8.87
CA TRP A 86 3.48 -7.10 8.29
C TRP A 86 2.63 -8.08 7.49
N ILE A 87 1.33 -8.07 7.72
CA ILE A 87 0.37 -9.02 7.15
C ILE A 87 -0.80 -8.24 6.55
N ALA A 88 -1.02 -8.40 5.25
CA ALA A 88 -2.27 -7.99 4.62
C ALA A 88 -3.37 -9.00 4.99
N LEU A 89 -4.43 -8.56 5.66
CA LEU A 89 -5.55 -9.42 6.02
C LEU A 89 -6.61 -9.50 4.92
N ASP A 90 -6.70 -8.45 4.10
CA ASP A 90 -7.60 -8.38 2.95
C ASP A 90 -6.95 -7.59 1.81
N VAL A 91 -7.27 -8.00 0.58
CA VAL A 91 -6.77 -7.39 -0.66
C VAL A 91 -7.88 -7.43 -1.70
N LYS A 92 -8.23 -6.26 -2.23
CA LYS A 92 -9.16 -6.10 -3.35
C LYS A 92 -8.41 -5.65 -4.59
N VAL A 93 -8.59 -6.39 -5.68
CA VAL A 93 -8.02 -6.07 -7.00
C VAL A 93 -9.16 -5.97 -7.99
N VAL A 94 -9.24 -4.84 -8.70
CA VAL A 94 -10.15 -4.61 -9.82
C VAL A 94 -9.31 -4.48 -11.07
N LEU A 95 -9.59 -5.32 -12.06
CA LEU A 95 -8.95 -5.27 -13.36
C LEU A 95 -9.89 -4.58 -14.35
N GLU A 96 -9.31 -3.93 -15.35
CA GLU A 96 -10.10 -3.48 -16.48
C GLU A 96 -10.81 -4.67 -17.14
N PRO A 97 -12.07 -4.50 -17.60
CA PRO A 97 -12.76 -5.55 -18.33
C PRO A 97 -11.92 -5.91 -19.55
N ASN A 98 -11.58 -7.19 -19.70
CA ASN A 98 -10.93 -7.65 -20.92
C ASN A 98 -11.82 -7.26 -22.10
N ASN A 99 -11.35 -6.33 -22.94
CA ASN A 99 -11.88 -6.18 -24.28
C ASN A 99 -11.35 -7.35 -25.12
N CYS A 100 -11.71 -8.57 -24.72
CA CYS A 100 -11.45 -9.78 -25.46
C CYS A 100 -12.32 -9.70 -26.70
N LYS A 101 -11.80 -9.05 -27.75
CA LYS A 101 -12.26 -9.31 -29.11
C LYS A 101 -11.91 -10.77 -29.37
N VAL A 102 -12.85 -11.66 -29.10
CA VAL A 102 -12.80 -13.01 -29.64
C VAL A 102 -12.60 -12.81 -31.15
N PRO A 103 -11.47 -13.24 -31.74
CA PRO A 103 -11.35 -13.15 -33.18
C PRO A 103 -12.51 -13.98 -33.72
N ALA A 104 -13.37 -13.34 -34.53
CA ALA A 104 -14.44 -14.06 -35.20
C ALA A 104 -13.79 -15.24 -35.93
N CYS A 105 -14.15 -16.47 -35.57
CA CYS A 105 -13.76 -17.64 -36.33
C CYS A 105 -14.27 -17.44 -37.75
N ALA A 106 -13.34 -17.25 -38.68
CA ALA A 106 -13.59 -17.23 -40.12
C ALA A 106 -13.73 -18.65 -40.65
#